data_AF-A0A7C6V2Q1-F1
#
_entry.id   AF-A0A7C6V2Q1-F1
#
_cell.length_a   1.000
_cell.length_b   1.000
_cell.length_c   1.000
_cell.angle_alpha   90.00
_cell.angle_beta   90.00
_cell.angle_gamma   90.00
#
_symmetry.space_group_name_H-M   'P 1'
#
loop_
_entity.id
_entity.type
_entity.pdbx_description
1 polymer ?
#
loop_
_entity_poly.entity_id
_entity_poly.type
_entity_poly.pdbx_seq_one_letter_code
_entity_poly.pdbx_strand_id
1 'polypeptide(L)'
;MRWKFLFIGLLWGTAVSVGNYYYLKLVVKKNENRPPRDKILAVVNCYIMRYFINIAALLSIYWIFRDIWTIAGTGIGLTVMKNVTAVLELRRGRDEHRKAAAKRKSYKRILDYPDDYDRYW
;
A
#
# COMPACT_ATOMS: atom_id res chain seq x y z
N MET A 1 26.07 20.32 0.67
CA MET A 1 25.49 19.93 -0.63
C MET A 1 24.94 18.50 -0.69
N ARG A 2 25.40 17.54 0.13
CA ARG A 2 24.98 16.11 0.12
C ARG A 2 23.47 15.86 0.33
N TRP A 3 22.81 16.71 1.11
CA TRP A 3 21.37 16.62 1.37
C TRP A 3 20.49 16.79 0.10
N LYS A 4 20.95 17.56 -0.90
CA LYS A 4 20.22 17.71 -2.16
C LYS A 4 20.16 16.38 -2.93
N PHE A 5 21.28 15.65 -2.97
CA PHE A 5 21.38 14.34 -3.61
C PHE A 5 20.53 13.28 -2.91
N LEU A 6 20.51 13.29 -1.56
CA LEU A 6 19.57 12.48 -0.79
C LEU A 6 18.11 12.75 -1.18
N PHE A 7 17.73 14.03 -1.27
CA PHE A 7 16.36 14.41 -1.61
C PHE A 7 15.97 14.01 -3.04
N ILE A 8 16.87 14.20 -4.00
CA ILE A 8 16.67 13.79 -5.39
C ILE A 8 16.47 12.26 -5.47
N GLY A 9 17.34 11.51 -4.80
CA GLY A 9 17.21 10.05 -4.69
C GLY A 9 15.88 9.67 -4.05
N LEU A 10 15.49 10.32 -2.95
CA LEU A 10 14.22 10.07 -2.26
C LEU A 10 13.02 10.29 -3.18
N LEU A 11 12.98 11.41 -3.92
CA LEU A 11 11.91 11.71 -4.87
C LEU A 11 11.84 10.66 -5.98
N TRP A 12 12.99 10.28 -6.54
CA TRP A 12 13.06 9.25 -7.58
C TRP A 12 12.57 7.89 -7.08
N GLY A 13 13.11 7.43 -5.95
CA GLY A 13 12.71 6.16 -5.32
C GLY A 13 11.22 6.15 -4.97
N THR A 14 10.68 7.28 -4.48
CA THR A 14 9.26 7.41 -4.17
C THR A 14 8.42 7.31 -5.44
N ALA A 15 8.79 8.00 -6.51
CA ALA A 15 8.08 7.96 -7.80
C ALA A 15 8.04 6.53 -8.36
N VAL A 16 9.16 5.81 -8.35
CA VAL A 16 9.22 4.40 -8.78
C VAL A 16 8.37 3.51 -7.87
N SER A 17 8.40 3.73 -6.55
CA SER A 17 7.58 2.97 -5.59
C SER A 17 6.08 3.12 -5.84
N VAL A 18 5.64 4.35 -6.13
CA VAL A 18 4.25 4.67 -6.50
C VAL A 18 3.88 4.02 -7.83
N GLY A 19 4.73 4.10 -8.85
CA GLY A 19 4.50 3.45 -10.15
C GLY A 19 4.34 1.94 -10.00
N ASN A 20 5.22 1.29 -9.22
CA ASN A 20 5.14 -0.14 -8.91
C ASN A 20 3.82 -0.52 -8.21
N TYR A 21 3.33 0.33 -7.29
CA TYR A 21 2.06 0.10 -6.62
C TYR A 21 0.86 0.14 -7.60
N TYR A 22 0.81 1.15 -8.46
CA TYR A 22 -0.26 1.24 -9.47
C TYR A 22 -0.20 0.12 -10.49
N TYR A 23 1.00 -0.26 -10.94
CA TYR A 23 1.20 -1.39 -11.82
C TYR A 23 0.67 -2.69 -11.21
N LEU A 24 1.04 -2.99 -9.95
CA LEU A 24 0.53 -4.17 -9.25
C LEU A 24 -1.00 -4.14 -9.13
N LYS A 25 -1.58 -2.99 -8.76
CA LYS A 25 -3.03 -2.82 -8.65
C LYS A 25 -3.74 -3.08 -9.99
N LEU A 26 -3.18 -2.59 -11.09
CA LEU A 26 -3.71 -2.82 -12.44
C LEU A 26 -3.61 -4.30 -12.85
N VAL A 27 -2.49 -4.95 -12.56
CA VAL A 27 -2.28 -6.39 -12.85
C VAL A 27 -3.26 -7.25 -12.06
N VAL A 28 -3.45 -6.97 -10.77
CA VAL A 28 -4.42 -7.70 -9.94
C VAL A 28 -5.83 -7.53 -10.48
N LYS A 29 -6.25 -6.29 -10.79
CA LYS A 29 -7.58 -6.01 -11.36
C LYS A 29 -7.80 -6.72 -12.70
N LYS A 30 -6.78 -6.75 -13.58
CA LYS A 30 -6.87 -7.39 -14.89
C LYS A 30 -6.97 -8.92 -14.80
N ASN A 31 -6.45 -9.53 -13.73
CA ASN A 31 -6.46 -10.98 -13.53
C ASN A 31 -7.55 -11.44 -12.55
N GLU A 32 -8.43 -10.56 -12.09
CA GLU A 32 -9.48 -10.86 -11.09
C GLU A 32 -10.49 -11.91 -11.57
N ASN A 33 -10.68 -12.06 -12.89
CA ASN A 33 -11.58 -13.05 -13.48
C ASN A 33 -10.90 -14.37 -13.85
N ARG A 34 -9.58 -14.52 -13.62
CA ARG A 34 -8.83 -15.74 -13.97
C ARG A 34 -8.90 -16.84 -12.89
N PRO A 35 -8.58 -18.10 -13.23
CA PRO A 35 -8.45 -19.17 -12.26
C PRO A 35 -7.45 -18.82 -11.14
N PRO A 36 -7.65 -19.32 -9.91
CA PRO A 36 -6.80 -18.99 -8.76
C PRO A 36 -5.32 -19.30 -8.97
N ARG A 37 -4.99 -20.34 -9.75
CA ARG A 37 -3.61 -20.71 -10.08
C ARG A 37 -2.89 -19.64 -10.93
N ASP A 38 -3.57 -19.09 -11.92
CA ASP A 38 -3.03 -18.04 -12.80
C ASP A 38 -2.96 -16.69 -12.11
N LYS A 39 -3.88 -16.42 -11.18
CA LYS A 39 -3.85 -15.24 -10.31
C LYS A 39 -2.58 -15.21 -9.44
N ILE A 40 -2.25 -16.32 -8.79
CA ILE A 40 -1.06 -16.42 -7.94
C ILE A 40 0.20 -16.22 -8.78
N LEU A 41 0.28 -16.87 -9.95
CA LEU A 41 1.43 -16.73 -10.86
C LEU A 41 1.62 -15.29 -11.33
N ALA A 42 0.53 -14.59 -11.69
CA ALA A 42 0.59 -13.18 -12.09
C ALA A 42 1.06 -12.26 -10.96
N VAL A 43 0.63 -12.52 -9.72
CA VAL A 43 1.07 -11.77 -8.54
C VAL A 43 2.56 -12.01 -8.26
N VAL A 44 3.01 -13.27 -8.25
CA VAL A 44 4.42 -13.63 -8.06
C VAL A 44 5.31 -12.99 -9.11
N ASN A 45 4.92 -13.07 -10.39
CA ASN A 45 5.66 -12.44 -11.48
C ASN A 45 5.71 -10.90 -11.31
N CYS A 46 4.64 -10.29 -10.82
CA CYS A 46 4.65 -8.86 -10.52
C CYS A 46 5.62 -8.50 -9.38
N TYR A 47 5.76 -9.35 -8.36
CA TYR A 47 6.77 -9.16 -7.31
C TYR A 47 8.19 -9.30 -7.83
N ILE A 48 8.45 -10.26 -8.72
CA ILE A 48 9.74 -10.42 -9.39
C ILE A 48 10.05 -9.17 -10.22
N MET A 49 9.12 -8.71 -11.05
CA MET A 49 9.29 -7.50 -11.85
C MET A 49 9.53 -6.27 -10.98
N ARG A 50 8.85 -6.16 -9.82
CA ARG A 50 9.08 -5.08 -8.87
C ARG A 50 10.53 -5.08 -8.34
N TYR A 51 11.11 -6.26 -8.10
CA TYR A 51 12.51 -6.37 -7.67
C TYR A 51 13.48 -5.88 -8.76
N PHE A 52 13.25 -6.31 -10.01
CA PHE A 52 14.03 -5.83 -11.15
C PHE A 52 13.92 -4.31 -11.35
N ILE A 53 12.71 -3.75 -11.26
CA ILE A 53 12.50 -2.31 -11.37
C ILE A 53 13.20 -1.55 -10.25
N ASN A 54 13.18 -2.07 -9.01
CA ASN A 54 13.88 -1.45 -7.89
C ASN A 54 15.40 -1.43 -8.11
N ILE A 55 15.99 -2.53 -8.59
CA ILE A 55 17.42 -2.59 -8.94
C ILE A 55 17.73 -1.63 -10.09
N ALA A 56 16.90 -1.62 -11.14
CA ALA A 56 17.06 -0.70 -12.26
C ALA A 56 16.95 0.78 -11.83
N ALA A 57 16.09 1.10 -10.88
CA ALA A 57 15.95 2.45 -10.31
C ALA A 57 17.22 2.88 -9.55
N LEU A 58 17.81 1.98 -8.77
CA LEU A 58 19.06 2.21 -8.05
C LEU A 58 20.25 2.36 -9.02
N LEU A 59 20.30 1.55 -10.08
CA LEU A 59 21.35 1.64 -11.08
C LEU A 59 21.22 2.90 -11.94
N SER A 60 20.01 3.26 -12.36
CA SER A 60 19.76 4.45 -13.19
C SER A 60 20.10 5.75 -12.46
N ILE A 61 19.66 5.92 -11.21
CA ILE A 61 19.99 7.12 -10.43
C ILE A 61 21.50 7.21 -10.16
N TYR A 62 22.16 6.07 -9.88
CA TYR A 62 23.59 6.04 -9.67
C TYR A 62 24.36 6.37 -10.95
N TRP A 63 23.91 5.90 -12.11
CA TRP A 63 24.60 6.17 -13.36
C TRP A 63 24.56 7.66 -13.75
N ILE A 64 23.45 8.34 -13.47
CA ILE A 64 23.24 9.76 -13.78
C ILE A 64 24.03 10.66 -12.83
N PHE A 65 23.92 10.42 -11.51
CA PHE A 65 24.48 11.33 -10.50
C PHE A 65 25.85 10.90 -9.96
N ARG A 66 26.21 9.62 -10.13
CA ARG A 66 27.46 8.98 -9.64
C ARG A 66 27.79 9.29 -8.17
N ASP A 67 26.76 9.49 -7.35
CA ASP A 67 26.90 9.84 -5.94
C ASP A 67 26.18 8.80 -5.07
N ILE A 68 26.81 8.40 -3.97
CA ILE A 68 26.29 7.32 -3.12
C ILE A 68 25.08 7.75 -2.27
N TRP A 69 24.94 9.07 -2.02
CA TRP A 69 23.82 9.62 -1.27
C TRP A 69 22.51 9.57 -2.07
N THR A 70 22.56 9.60 -3.40
CA THR A 70 21.35 9.39 -4.23
C THR A 70 20.85 7.95 -4.15
N ILE A 71 21.75 6.97 -4.06
CA ILE A 71 21.39 5.55 -3.83
C ILE A 71 20.70 5.42 -2.47
N ALA A 72 21.28 5.99 -1.41
CA ALA A 72 20.69 5.95 -0.07
C ALA A 72 19.29 6.58 -0.06
N GLY A 73 19.13 7.76 -0.67
CA GLY A 73 17.83 8.42 -0.80
C GLY A 73 16.81 7.56 -1.57
N THR A 74 17.23 6.97 -2.68
CA THR A 74 16.38 6.11 -3.53
C THR A 74 15.95 4.85 -2.80
N GLY A 75 16.86 4.21 -2.07
CA GLY A 75 16.56 3.06 -1.21
C GLY A 75 15.48 3.38 -0.18
N ILE A 76 15.59 4.53 0.48
CA ILE A 76 14.57 5.01 1.43
C ILE A 76 13.24 5.26 0.69
N GLY A 77 13.26 6.01 -0.41
CA GLY A 77 12.07 6.32 -1.22
C GLY A 77 11.33 5.07 -1.72
N LEU A 78 12.06 4.03 -2.10
CA LEU A 78 11.48 2.76 -2.57
C LEU A 78 10.63 2.07 -1.49
N THR A 79 10.95 2.27 -0.20
CA THR A 79 10.20 1.67 0.93
C THR A 79 8.94 2.44 1.32
N VAL A 80 8.80 3.70 0.90
CA VAL A 80 7.72 4.61 1.33
C VAL A 80 6.35 4.00 1.07
N MET A 81 6.06 3.51 -0.13
CA MET A 81 4.72 2.98 -0.39
C MET A 81 4.41 1.70 0.37
N LYS A 82 5.40 0.86 0.69
CA LYS A 82 5.18 -0.34 1.51
C LYS A 82 4.71 0.05 2.92
N ASN A 83 5.33 1.07 3.50
CA ASN A 83 4.96 1.60 4.81
C ASN A 83 3.60 2.31 4.76
N VAL A 84 3.35 3.11 3.71
CA VAL A 84 2.06 3.79 3.52
C VAL A 84 0.92 2.78 3.39
N THR A 85 1.07 1.71 2.61
CA THR A 85 0.05 0.66 2.49
C THR A 85 -0.20 -0.05 3.80
N ALA A 86 0.85 -0.40 4.55
CA ALA A 86 0.70 -1.03 5.86
C ALA A 86 -0.05 -0.13 6.85
N VAL A 87 0.26 1.16 6.87
CA VAL A 87 -0.43 2.14 7.72
C VAL A 87 -1.90 2.30 7.31
N LEU A 88 -2.19 2.32 6.01
CA LEU A 88 -3.57 2.38 5.49
C LEU A 88 -4.39 1.14 5.88
N GLU A 89 -3.81 -0.06 5.76
CA GLU A 89 -4.45 -1.32 6.16
C GLU A 89 -4.71 -1.36 7.67
N LEU A 90 -3.74 -0.96 8.49
CA LEU A 90 -3.90 -0.86 9.94
C LEU A 90 -5.00 0.13 10.35
N ARG A 91 -5.13 1.26 9.64
CA ARG A 91 -6.22 2.23 9.86
C ARG A 91 -7.57 1.63 9.48
N ARG A 92 -7.67 0.98 8.31
CA ARG A 92 -8.91 0.33 7.86
C ARG A 92 -9.38 -0.74 8.85
N GLY A 93 -8.49 -1.63 9.30
CA GLY A 93 -8.84 -2.65 10.29
C GLY A 93 -9.32 -2.04 11.61
N ARG A 94 -8.70 -0.94 12.07
CA ARG A 94 -9.15 -0.21 13.26
C ARG A 94 -10.55 0.38 13.10
N ASP A 95 -10.85 0.96 11.95
CA ASP A 95 -12.16 1.55 11.67
C ASP A 95 -13.26 0.49 11.56
N GLU A 96 -12.96 -0.66 10.96
CA GLU A 96 -13.87 -1.81 10.93
C GLU A 96 -14.16 -2.36 12.33
N HIS A 97 -13.12 -2.51 13.17
CA HIS A 97 -13.30 -2.89 14.57
C HIS A 97 -14.17 -1.89 15.35
N ARG A 98 -13.99 -0.58 15.13
CA ARG A 98 -14.82 0.46 15.76
C ARG A 98 -16.27 0.37 15.31
N LYS A 99 -16.54 0.18 14.02
CA LYS A 99 -17.90 0.00 13.49
C LYS A 99 -18.57 -1.26 14.04
N ALA A 100 -17.84 -2.37 14.12
CA ALA A 100 -18.34 -3.61 14.71
C ALA A 100 -18.68 -3.45 16.20
N ALA A 101 -17.83 -2.75 16.96
CA ALA A 101 -18.07 -2.45 18.37
C ALA A 101 -19.28 -1.52 18.58
N ALA A 102 -19.45 -0.50 17.72
CA ALA A 102 -20.61 0.38 17.75
C ALA A 102 -21.91 -0.39 17.43
N LYS A 103 -21.89 -1.27 16.42
CA LYS A 103 -23.04 -2.11 16.07
C LYS A 103 -23.43 -3.05 17.21
N ARG A 104 -22.46 -3.66 17.91
CA ARG A 104 -22.72 -4.48 19.11
C ARG A 104 -23.35 -3.66 20.24
N LYS A 105 -22.88 -2.43 20.48
CA LYS A 105 -23.49 -1.53 21.48
C LYS A 105 -24.92 -1.14 21.12
N SER A 106 -25.21 -0.84 19.86
CA SER A 106 -26.58 -0.54 19.41
C SER A 106 -27.51 -1.74 19.56
N TYR A 107 -27.08 -2.94 19.15
CA TYR A 107 -27.87 -4.16 19.30
C TYR A 107 -28.16 -4.50 20.77
N LYS A 108 -27.16 -4.34 21.64
CA LYS A 108 -27.34 -4.50 23.08
C LYS A 108 -28.35 -3.49 23.65
N ARG A 109 -28.32 -2.24 23.18
CA ARG A 109 -29.28 -1.19 23.61
C ARG A 109 -30.73 -1.51 23.22
N ILE A 110 -30.93 -2.09 22.03
CA ILE A 110 -32.25 -2.55 21.55
C ILE A 110 -32.76 -3.72 22.39
N LEU A 111 -31.87 -4.65 22.76
CA LEU A 111 -32.20 -5.78 23.64
C LEU A 111 -32.51 -5.36 25.09
N ASP A 112 -31.82 -4.34 25.60
CA ASP A 112 -32.02 -3.86 26.97
C ASP A 112 -33.29 -2.99 27.13
N TYR A 113 -33.86 -2.46 26.04
CA TYR A 113 -35.10 -1.66 26.00
C TYR A 113 -35.99 -2.03 24.80
N PRO A 114 -36.69 -3.17 24.84
CA PRO A 114 -37.49 -3.65 23.71
C PRO A 114 -38.76 -2.81 23.44
N ASP A 115 -39.34 -2.16 24.45
CA ASP A 115 -40.66 -1.51 24.37
C ASP A 115 -40.69 -0.13 23.68
N ASP A 116 -39.54 0.48 23.36
CA ASP A 116 -39.48 1.80 22.70
C ASP A 116 -39.58 1.72 21.16
N TYR A 117 -39.48 0.53 20.57
CA TYR A 117 -39.51 0.34 19.11
C TYR A 117 -40.93 0.23 18.53
N ASP A 118 -41.91 -0.15 19.33
CA ASP A 118 -43.31 -0.35 18.91
C ASP A 118 -44.15 0.94 18.91
N ARG A 119 -43.56 2.10 19.22
CA ARG A 119 -44.29 3.37 19.34
C ARG A 119 -44.29 4.23 18.05
N TYR A 120 -43.66 3.76 16.97
CA TYR A 120 -43.50 4.50 15.71
C TYR A 120 -43.96 3.74 14.44
N TRP A 121 -44.70 2.65 14.60
CA TRP A 121 -45.50 1.98 13.55
C TRP A 121 -46.95 1.83 14.02
#